data_AF-A0A015JK01-F1
#
_entry.id   AF-A0A015JK01-F1
#
_cell.length_a   1.000
_cell.length_b   1.000
_cell.length_c   1.000
_cell.angle_alpha   90.00
_cell.angle_beta   90.00
_cell.angle_gamma   90.00
#
_symmetry.space_group_name_H-M   'P 1'
#
loop_
_entity.id
_entity.type
_entity.pdbx_description
1 polymer ?
#
loop_
_entity_poly.entity_id
_entity_poly.type
_entity_poly.pdbx_seq_one_letter_code
_entity_poly.pdbx_strand_id
1 'polypeptide(L)'
;MEATRFTKEQKDTINQIIKFLGQDSLNHMIVVFSKCRKAPTKDPDLLFNSLVQEQKDFLNSIDNRFTVSPDLDIFEEPDDPIVERHVKNLKNYIVDIPDFYTTASFEKVRIARERELQEIEQWELKTEEQFQAIAREGFHDDSELRQWKETRENTKKKFKQLRAKAGSDAAVNMELGEACFAADSKVTLQNGKVTNISELVIGDYVCCGFENGKKIFSEVFLFIHADHDTVTEFQLIDFMKQDGSQGTLCVTPEHHIFVNGGGTDFAKNVIPNKTQLFISNGEKLVPVTSARISKERRKGYYSPLTRSGNILVDEVLCSCYASAPPYQALFNFVFAPLKIYTKIFPSNYLDKEIHPYVKFLSRGRRIVEFLDDLNISRSI
;
A
#
# COMPACT_ATOMS: atom_id res chain seq x y z
N MET A 1 -6.55 24.08 -11.51
CA MET A 1 -6.66 25.34 -10.72
C MET A 1 -6.40 26.52 -11.64
N GLU A 2 -6.90 27.71 -11.32
CA GLU A 2 -6.47 28.95 -12.00
C GLU A 2 -5.22 29.51 -11.31
N ALA A 3 -4.22 29.95 -12.08
CA ALA A 3 -2.92 30.34 -11.55
C ALA A 3 -2.95 31.63 -10.69
N THR A 4 -3.98 32.46 -10.84
CA THR A 4 -4.03 33.80 -10.20
C THR A 4 -4.91 33.85 -8.95
N ARG A 5 -5.60 32.74 -8.60
CA ARG A 5 -6.55 32.74 -7.49
C ARG A 5 -6.62 31.38 -6.80
N PHE A 6 -6.54 31.41 -5.47
CA PHE A 6 -6.86 30.27 -4.61
C PHE A 6 -8.17 30.55 -3.87
N THR A 7 -9.26 29.92 -4.29
CA THR A 7 -10.58 30.20 -3.70
C THR A 7 -10.76 29.48 -2.38
N LYS A 8 -11.64 30.01 -1.52
CA LYS A 8 -12.04 29.33 -0.28
C LYS A 8 -12.60 27.93 -0.57
N GLU A 9 -13.37 27.78 -1.65
CA GLU A 9 -13.92 26.50 -2.09
C GLU A 9 -12.83 25.48 -2.49
N GLN A 10 -11.78 25.92 -3.19
CA GLN A 10 -10.63 25.05 -3.48
C GLN A 10 -9.92 24.59 -2.20
N LYS A 11 -9.70 25.53 -1.27
CA LYS A 11 -9.10 25.22 0.04
C LYS A 11 -9.96 24.25 0.84
N ASP A 12 -11.27 24.47 0.88
CA ASP A 12 -12.22 23.61 1.60
C ASP A 12 -12.30 22.21 0.95
N THR A 13 -12.23 22.13 -0.38
CA THR A 13 -12.20 20.86 -1.13
C THR A 13 -10.92 20.08 -0.82
N ILE A 14 -9.75 20.73 -0.89
CA ILE A 14 -8.46 20.11 -0.56
C ILE A 14 -8.46 19.63 0.90
N ASN A 15 -8.93 20.46 1.83
CA ASN A 15 -9.03 20.09 3.24
C ASN A 15 -9.99 18.92 3.47
N GLN A 16 -11.11 18.84 2.73
CA GLN A 16 -12.02 17.71 2.80
C GLN A 16 -11.36 16.42 2.28
N ILE A 17 -10.62 16.51 1.16
CA ILE A 17 -9.88 15.37 0.62
C ILE A 17 -8.83 14.89 1.62
N ILE A 18 -8.02 15.78 2.18
CA ILE A 18 -7.00 15.44 3.20
C ILE A 18 -7.65 14.88 4.46
N LYS A 19 -8.73 15.50 4.94
CA LYS A 19 -9.46 15.02 6.13
C LYS A 19 -10.00 13.61 5.92
N PHE A 20 -10.45 13.30 4.70
CA PHE A 20 -11.07 12.04 4.36
C PHE A 20 -10.04 10.93 4.06
N LEU A 21 -8.99 11.25 3.28
CA LEU A 21 -7.98 10.30 2.81
C LEU A 21 -6.71 10.25 3.67
N GLY A 22 -6.57 11.16 4.63
CA GLY A 22 -5.35 11.30 5.43
C GLY A 22 -4.30 12.19 4.76
N GLN A 23 -3.26 12.52 5.53
CA GLN A 23 -2.20 13.42 5.08
C GLN A 23 -1.41 12.83 3.90
N ASP A 24 -1.29 11.51 3.84
CA ASP A 24 -0.59 10.79 2.77
C ASP A 24 -1.24 10.97 1.38
N SER A 25 -2.51 11.38 1.32
CA SER A 25 -3.19 11.68 0.05
C SER A 25 -2.48 12.75 -0.79
N LEU A 26 -1.71 13.63 -0.14
CA LEU A 26 -0.86 14.63 -0.81
C LEU A 26 0.18 13.99 -1.74
N ASN A 27 0.61 12.76 -1.44
CA ASN A 27 1.56 11.99 -2.26
C ASN A 27 0.99 11.59 -3.63
N HIS A 28 -0.34 11.66 -3.80
CA HIS A 28 -1.05 11.23 -5.01
C HIS A 28 -1.75 12.38 -5.73
N MET A 29 -1.47 13.64 -5.34
CA MET A 29 -2.03 14.81 -5.97
C MET A 29 -1.09 15.38 -7.04
N ILE A 30 -1.67 15.71 -8.20
CA ILE A 30 -1.04 16.51 -9.24
C ILE A 30 -1.92 17.72 -9.49
N VAL A 31 -1.31 18.91 -9.52
CA VAL A 31 -2.02 20.14 -9.82
C VAL A 31 -1.85 20.49 -11.30
N VAL A 32 -2.95 20.63 -12.01
CA VAL A 32 -2.95 21.15 -13.39
C VAL A 32 -3.51 22.57 -13.39
N PHE A 33 -2.68 23.53 -13.81
CA PHE A 33 -3.11 24.91 -13.99
C PHE A 33 -3.75 25.11 -15.37
N SER A 34 -4.97 25.61 -15.39
CA SER A 34 -5.71 25.92 -16.61
C SER A 34 -5.76 27.43 -16.85
N LYS A 35 -5.95 27.85 -18.11
CA LYS A 35 -6.08 29.27 -18.50
C LYS A 35 -4.83 30.12 -18.20
N CYS A 36 -3.65 29.51 -18.26
CA CYS A 36 -2.39 30.24 -18.15
C CYS A 36 -2.11 31.04 -19.43
N ARG A 37 -1.62 32.27 -19.27
CA ARG A 37 -1.21 33.11 -20.40
C ARG A 37 0.05 32.55 -21.07
N LYS A 38 0.28 32.92 -22.34
CA LYS A 38 1.38 32.41 -23.17
C LYS A 38 2.77 32.47 -22.51
N ALA A 39 3.13 33.58 -21.87
CA ALA A 39 4.44 33.74 -21.22
C ALA A 39 4.64 32.81 -19.99
N PRO A 40 3.74 32.79 -18.98
CA PRO A 40 3.80 31.81 -17.89
C PRO A 40 3.73 30.34 -18.33
N THR A 41 3.06 30.02 -19.44
CA THR A 41 3.05 28.65 -19.97
C THR A 41 4.42 28.26 -20.56
N LYS A 42 5.19 29.21 -21.10
CA LYS A 42 6.54 28.94 -21.62
C LYS A 42 7.60 28.83 -20.51
N ASP A 43 7.47 29.65 -19.49
CA ASP A 43 8.45 29.79 -18.42
C ASP A 43 7.85 29.39 -17.05
N PRO A 44 8.29 28.24 -16.48
CA PRO A 44 7.83 27.78 -15.17
C PRO A 44 8.08 28.76 -14.03
N ASP A 45 9.16 29.55 -14.09
CA ASP A 45 9.50 30.51 -13.05
C ASP A 45 8.52 31.69 -13.07
N LEU A 46 8.14 32.15 -14.27
CA LEU A 46 7.10 33.18 -14.42
C LEU A 46 5.74 32.71 -13.91
N LEU A 47 5.41 31.43 -14.10
CA LEU A 47 4.19 30.86 -13.55
C LEU A 47 4.27 30.81 -12.03
N PHE A 48 5.30 30.17 -11.47
CA PHE A 48 5.46 30.00 -10.03
C PHE A 48 5.49 31.33 -9.28
N ASN A 49 6.16 32.34 -9.85
CA ASN A 49 6.19 33.69 -9.29
C ASN A 49 4.83 34.39 -9.29
N SER A 50 3.92 34.02 -10.20
CA SER A 50 2.58 34.60 -10.27
C SER A 50 1.57 33.96 -9.31
N LEU A 51 1.92 32.84 -8.67
CA LEU A 51 1.07 32.15 -7.69
C LEU A 51 0.99 32.91 -6.37
N VAL A 52 -0.17 32.82 -5.71
CA VAL A 52 -0.33 33.31 -4.33
C VAL A 52 0.36 32.39 -3.33
N GLN A 53 0.66 32.88 -2.12
CA GLN A 53 1.44 32.13 -1.14
C GLN A 53 0.77 30.80 -0.77
N GLU A 54 -0.55 30.77 -0.63
CA GLU A 54 -1.30 29.56 -0.30
C GLU A 54 -1.17 28.48 -1.38
N GLN A 55 -1.05 28.87 -2.65
CA GLN A 55 -0.80 27.91 -3.73
C GLN A 55 0.62 27.38 -3.65
N LYS A 56 1.61 28.24 -3.37
CA LYS A 56 3.01 27.82 -3.21
C LYS A 56 3.15 26.83 -2.05
N ASP A 57 2.53 27.12 -0.92
CA ASP A 57 2.54 26.25 0.25
C ASP A 57 1.89 24.89 -0.06
N PHE A 58 0.76 24.90 -0.77
CA PHE A 58 0.11 23.66 -1.21
C PHE A 58 0.97 22.88 -2.21
N LEU A 59 1.57 23.54 -3.20
CA LEU A 59 2.46 22.89 -4.16
C LEU A 59 3.67 22.26 -3.48
N ASN A 60 4.27 22.94 -2.51
CA ASN A 60 5.36 22.38 -1.70
C ASN A 60 4.91 21.12 -0.94
N SER A 61 3.67 21.09 -0.44
CA SER A 61 3.12 19.93 0.27
C SER A 61 2.91 18.69 -0.62
N ILE A 62 2.88 18.87 -1.94
CA ILE A 62 2.75 17.80 -2.93
C ILE A 62 4.03 17.61 -3.75
N ASP A 63 5.19 17.97 -3.17
CA ASP A 63 6.50 17.85 -3.81
C ASP A 63 6.60 18.54 -5.18
N ASN A 64 5.94 19.70 -5.29
CA ASN A 64 5.89 20.51 -6.50
C ASN A 64 5.43 19.76 -7.76
N ARG A 65 4.58 18.73 -7.59
CA ARG A 65 3.93 18.00 -8.70
C ARG A 65 2.84 18.85 -9.36
N PHE A 66 3.23 19.71 -10.30
CA PHE A 66 2.29 20.49 -11.08
C PHE A 66 2.70 20.66 -12.55
N THR A 67 1.71 20.92 -13.39
CA THR A 67 1.90 21.29 -14.79
C THR A 67 0.86 22.33 -15.21
N VAL A 68 0.95 22.80 -16.45
CA VAL A 68 -0.02 23.66 -17.11
C VAL A 68 -0.77 22.83 -18.13
N SER A 69 -2.08 23.04 -18.25
CA SER A 69 -2.85 22.67 -19.44
C SER A 69 -2.76 23.82 -20.42
N PRO A 70 -1.94 23.71 -21.49
CA PRO A 70 -1.79 24.78 -22.46
C PRO A 70 -3.11 25.00 -23.21
N ASP A 71 -3.39 26.26 -23.52
CA ASP A 71 -4.53 26.62 -24.35
C ASP A 71 -4.18 26.40 -25.82
N LEU A 72 -4.91 25.51 -26.49
CA LEU A 72 -4.63 25.16 -27.88
C LEU A 72 -4.93 26.32 -28.85
N ASP A 73 -5.74 27.29 -28.44
CA ASP A 73 -5.98 28.53 -29.20
C ASP A 73 -4.77 29.48 -29.13
N ILE A 74 -3.81 29.24 -28.22
CA ILE A 74 -2.58 30.05 -28.05
C ILE A 74 -1.36 29.37 -28.68
N PHE A 75 -1.40 28.03 -28.75
CA PHE A 75 -0.34 27.12 -29.22
C PHE A 75 -0.90 26.23 -30.34
N GLU A 76 -1.16 26.86 -31.49
CA GLU A 76 -1.89 26.26 -32.63
C GLU A 76 -1.05 25.31 -33.50
N GLU A 77 0.27 25.27 -33.31
CA GLU A 77 1.16 24.44 -34.12
C GLU A 77 0.94 22.94 -33.81
N PRO A 78 0.79 22.07 -34.83
CA PRO A 78 0.88 20.64 -34.66
C PRO A 78 2.23 20.29 -34.04
N ASP A 79 2.22 19.53 -32.95
CA ASP A 79 3.41 19.14 -32.19
C ASP A 79 4.18 20.32 -31.54
N ASP A 80 3.47 21.37 -31.08
CA ASP A 80 4.10 22.46 -30.33
C ASP A 80 4.93 21.91 -29.14
N PRO A 81 6.25 22.21 -29.08
CA PRO A 81 7.15 21.62 -28.09
C PRO A 81 6.81 22.03 -26.65
N ILE A 82 6.10 23.16 -26.45
CA ILE A 82 5.62 23.58 -25.14
C ILE A 82 4.47 22.67 -24.70
N VAL A 83 3.56 22.33 -25.61
CA VAL A 83 2.46 21.40 -25.35
C VAL A 83 2.99 20.01 -25.04
N GLU A 84 3.91 19.51 -25.86
CA GLU A 84 4.53 18.20 -25.66
C GLU A 84 5.26 18.13 -24.30
N ARG A 85 6.00 19.17 -23.93
CA ARG A 85 6.68 19.26 -22.62
C ARG A 85 5.70 19.15 -21.46
N HIS A 86 4.58 19.88 -21.49
CA HIS A 86 3.60 19.84 -20.40
C HIS A 86 2.88 18.49 -20.29
N VAL A 87 2.57 17.86 -21.43
CA VAL A 87 2.01 16.51 -21.48
C VAL A 87 3.01 15.48 -20.98
N LYS A 88 4.29 15.60 -21.36
CA LYS A 88 5.36 14.71 -20.90
C LYS A 88 5.56 14.83 -19.38
N ASN A 89 5.59 16.05 -18.84
CA ASN A 89 5.69 16.26 -17.41
C ASN A 89 4.50 15.65 -16.66
N LEU A 90 3.27 15.83 -17.16
CA LEU A 90 2.08 15.21 -16.59
C LEU A 90 2.18 13.68 -16.59
N LYS A 91 2.61 13.09 -17.71
CA LYS A 91 2.82 11.63 -17.82
C LYS A 91 3.86 11.14 -16.82
N ASN A 92 4.98 11.84 -16.68
CA ASN A 92 6.02 11.48 -15.71
C ASN A 92 5.46 11.51 -14.29
N TYR A 93 4.77 12.58 -13.90
CA TYR A 93 4.14 12.63 -12.57
C TYR A 93 3.12 11.51 -12.36
N ILE A 94 2.31 11.16 -13.37
CA ILE A 94 1.35 10.06 -13.26
C ILE A 94 2.05 8.71 -13.06
N VAL A 95 3.17 8.49 -13.74
CA VAL A 95 3.97 7.25 -13.62
C VAL A 95 4.70 7.19 -12.28
N ASP A 96 5.15 8.33 -11.78
CA ASP A 96 5.92 8.45 -10.53
C ASP A 96 5.03 8.48 -9.27
N ILE A 97 3.69 8.54 -9.39
CA ILE A 97 2.81 8.42 -8.24
C ILE A 97 2.93 7.00 -7.67
N PRO A 98 3.34 6.85 -6.39
CA PRO A 98 3.34 5.56 -5.73
C PRO A 98 1.88 5.13 -5.52
N ASP A 99 1.44 4.11 -6.26
CA ASP A 99 0.09 3.49 -6.23
C ASP A 99 -1.12 4.41 -6.49
N PHE A 100 -2.08 3.89 -7.27
CA PHE A 100 -3.35 4.56 -7.55
C PHE A 100 -4.43 4.16 -6.54
N TYR A 101 -5.15 5.13 -5.97
CA TYR A 101 -6.44 4.86 -5.34
C TYR A 101 -7.44 4.41 -6.43
N THR A 102 -7.73 3.11 -6.51
CA THR A 102 -8.84 2.65 -7.35
C THR A 102 -10.18 3.04 -6.72
N THR A 103 -11.25 3.19 -7.52
CA THR A 103 -12.59 3.46 -6.99
C THR A 103 -13.05 2.38 -6.00
N ALA A 104 -12.66 1.12 -6.24
CA ALA A 104 -12.97 0.00 -5.34
C ALA A 104 -12.20 0.11 -4.01
N SER A 105 -10.92 0.50 -4.07
CA SER A 105 -10.08 0.80 -2.91
C SER A 105 -10.64 1.94 -2.07
N PHE A 106 -11.06 3.01 -2.74
CA PHE A 106 -11.71 4.17 -2.11
C PHE A 106 -12.99 3.78 -1.38
N GLU A 107 -13.83 2.96 -2.01
CA GLU A 107 -15.10 2.53 -1.44
C GLU A 107 -14.91 1.64 -0.20
N LYS A 108 -13.91 0.74 -0.21
CA LYS A 108 -13.54 -0.06 0.96
C LYS A 108 -13.12 0.82 2.15
N VAL A 109 -12.24 1.80 1.92
CA VAL A 109 -11.75 2.72 2.96
C VAL A 109 -12.89 3.60 3.49
N ARG A 110 -13.76 4.09 2.61
CA ARG A 110 -14.95 4.88 2.97
C ARG A 110 -15.88 4.10 3.90
N ILE A 111 -16.27 2.90 3.51
CA ILE A 111 -17.19 2.05 4.29
C ILE A 111 -16.59 1.73 5.67
N ALA A 112 -15.29 1.41 5.72
CA ALA A 112 -14.61 1.14 6.98
C ALA A 112 -14.57 2.38 7.88
N ARG A 113 -14.23 3.54 7.32
CA ARG A 113 -14.24 4.82 8.05
C ARG A 113 -15.62 5.15 8.61
N GLU A 114 -16.67 4.97 7.83
CA GLU A 114 -18.05 5.25 8.26
C GLU A 114 -18.45 4.38 9.45
N ARG A 115 -18.11 3.08 9.42
CA ARG A 115 -18.35 2.17 10.54
C ARG A 115 -17.59 2.58 11.80
N GLU A 116 -16.29 2.85 11.66
CA GLU A 116 -15.45 3.27 12.80
C GLU A 116 -15.93 4.60 13.39
N LEU A 117 -16.38 5.55 12.58
CA LEU A 117 -16.94 6.81 13.06
C LEU A 117 -18.26 6.61 13.82
N GLN A 118 -19.12 5.69 13.37
CA GLN A 118 -20.34 5.32 14.08
C GLN A 118 -20.02 4.69 15.45
N GLU A 119 -19.03 3.80 15.51
CA GLU A 119 -18.60 3.19 16.77
C GLU A 119 -18.00 4.22 17.74
N ILE A 120 -17.17 5.13 17.23
CA ILE A 120 -16.60 6.24 18.02
C ILE A 120 -17.72 7.14 18.55
N GLU A 121 -18.73 7.46 17.74
CA GLU A 121 -19.87 8.27 18.15
C GLU A 121 -20.68 7.59 19.27
N GLN A 122 -20.96 6.29 19.13
CA GLN A 122 -21.63 5.52 20.19
C GLN A 122 -20.81 5.48 21.48
N TRP A 123 -19.49 5.37 21.37
CA TRP A 123 -18.61 5.38 22.53
C TRP A 123 -18.55 6.75 23.21
N GLU A 124 -18.54 7.84 22.44
CA GLU A 124 -18.63 9.20 22.98
C GLU A 124 -19.92 9.43 23.74
N LEU A 125 -21.07 9.02 23.19
CA LEU A 125 -22.37 9.16 23.84
C LEU A 125 -22.37 8.47 25.22
N LYS A 126 -21.95 7.20 25.28
CA LYS A 126 -21.86 6.45 26.54
C LYS A 126 -20.88 7.09 27.53
N THR A 127 -19.75 7.60 27.04
CA THR A 127 -18.73 8.23 27.90
C THR A 127 -19.23 9.56 28.47
N GLU A 128 -19.96 10.34 27.67
CA GLU A 128 -20.57 11.59 28.12
C GLU A 128 -21.71 11.33 29.13
N GLU A 129 -22.51 10.28 28.94
CA GLU A 129 -23.50 9.83 29.94
C GLU A 129 -22.84 9.49 31.28
N GLN A 130 -21.71 8.79 31.27
CA GLN A 130 -20.94 8.50 32.48
C GLN A 130 -20.41 9.77 33.15
N PHE A 131 -19.85 10.72 32.38
CA PHE A 131 -19.43 12.00 32.94
C PHE A 131 -20.58 12.78 33.55
N GLN A 132 -21.77 12.76 32.94
CA GLN A 132 -22.96 13.38 33.50
C GLN A 132 -23.45 12.70 34.77
N ALA A 133 -23.40 11.37 34.85
CA ALA A 133 -23.76 10.63 36.06
C ALA A 133 -22.88 11.03 37.24
N ILE A 134 -21.55 11.03 37.04
CA ILE A 134 -20.57 11.47 38.06
C ILE A 134 -20.83 12.93 38.48
N ALA A 135 -21.12 13.81 37.52
CA ALA A 135 -21.43 15.21 37.84
C ALA A 135 -22.72 15.38 38.66
N ARG A 136 -23.69 14.45 38.57
CA ARG A 136 -24.92 14.46 39.38
C ARG A 136 -24.69 13.96 40.80
N GLU A 137 -23.75 13.04 41.00
CA GLU A 137 -23.36 12.56 42.33
C GLU A 137 -22.68 13.66 43.17
N GLY A 138 -22.07 14.63 42.49
CA GLY A 138 -21.40 15.77 43.12
C GLY A 138 -19.94 15.45 43.48
N PHE A 139 -19.18 16.50 43.76
CA PHE A 139 -17.75 16.42 44.08
C PHE A 139 -17.53 16.78 45.54
N HIS A 140 -16.64 16.07 46.22
CA HIS A 140 -16.36 16.25 47.64
C HIS A 140 -15.53 17.51 47.89
N ASP A 141 -14.65 17.85 46.94
CA ASP A 141 -13.81 19.05 47.00
C ASP A 141 -13.46 19.63 45.62
N ASP A 142 -12.82 20.80 45.62
CA ASP A 142 -12.38 21.51 44.41
C ASP A 142 -11.27 20.76 43.64
N SER A 143 -10.52 19.89 44.31
CA SER A 143 -9.46 19.10 43.68
C SER A 143 -10.06 18.02 42.79
N GLU A 144 -11.08 17.31 43.30
CA GLU A 144 -11.83 16.30 42.57
C GLU A 144 -12.55 16.91 41.36
N LEU A 145 -13.16 18.09 41.52
CA LEU A 145 -13.77 18.83 40.42
C LEU A 145 -12.76 19.21 39.32
N ARG A 146 -11.54 19.63 39.70
CA ARG A 146 -10.47 19.94 38.72
C ARG A 146 -10.01 18.71 37.97
N GLN A 147 -9.77 17.61 38.69
CA GLN A 147 -9.33 16.35 38.10
C GLN A 147 -10.39 15.79 37.13
N TRP A 148 -11.68 15.88 37.49
CA TRP A 148 -12.77 15.50 36.60
C TRP A 148 -12.82 16.35 35.32
N LYS A 149 -12.69 17.69 35.45
CA LYS A 149 -12.66 18.60 34.28
C LYS A 149 -11.51 18.27 33.34
N GLU A 150 -10.32 18.04 33.88
CA GLU A 150 -9.13 17.69 33.10
C GLU A 150 -9.31 16.33 32.40
N THR A 151 -9.84 15.34 33.12
CA THR A 151 -10.11 14.01 32.57
C THR A 151 -11.11 14.09 31.41
N ARG A 152 -12.18 14.87 31.56
CA ARG A 152 -13.18 15.08 30.50
C ARG A 152 -12.59 15.77 29.27
N GLU A 153 -11.77 16.81 29.46
CA GLU A 153 -11.11 17.50 28.34
C GLU A 153 -10.07 16.63 27.63
N ASN A 154 -9.28 15.85 28.37
CA ASN A 154 -8.34 14.89 27.80
C ASN A 154 -9.08 13.79 27.02
N THR A 155 -10.23 13.33 27.53
CA THR A 155 -11.08 12.34 26.86
C THR A 155 -11.65 12.89 25.55
N LYS A 156 -12.14 14.14 25.52
CA LYS A 156 -12.55 14.82 24.28
C LYS A 156 -11.41 14.93 23.26
N LYS A 157 -10.21 15.30 23.70
CA LYS A 157 -9.02 15.36 22.82
C LYS A 157 -8.69 14.00 22.22
N LYS A 158 -8.73 12.93 23.02
CA LYS A 158 -8.50 11.54 22.58
C LYS A 158 -9.51 11.11 21.53
N PHE A 159 -10.79 11.41 21.75
CA PHE A 159 -11.86 11.15 20.81
C PHE A 159 -11.72 11.91 19.47
N LYS A 160 -11.29 13.17 19.52
CA LYS A 160 -10.95 13.95 18.32
C LYS A 160 -9.80 13.30 17.52
N GLN A 161 -8.78 12.76 18.20
CA GLN A 161 -7.70 12.01 17.56
C GLN A 161 -8.19 10.69 16.95
N LEU A 162 -9.08 9.96 17.62
CA LEU A 162 -9.67 8.72 17.09
C LEU A 162 -10.43 8.98 15.78
N ARG A 163 -11.26 10.03 15.73
CA ARG A 163 -11.97 10.41 14.49
C ARG A 163 -11.05 10.80 13.35
N ALA A 164 -9.92 11.44 13.65
CA ALA A 164 -8.91 11.80 12.65
C ALA A 164 -8.21 10.56 12.06
N LYS A 165 -8.12 9.48 12.84
CA LYS A 165 -7.48 8.21 12.46
C LYS A 165 -8.45 7.17 11.89
N ALA A 166 -9.75 7.48 11.81
CA ALA A 166 -10.77 6.55 11.33
C ALA A 166 -10.58 6.21 9.84
N GLY A 167 -10.67 4.93 9.49
CA GLY A 167 -10.47 4.39 8.14
C GLY A 167 -9.01 4.16 7.76
N SER A 168 -8.05 4.63 8.56
CA SER A 168 -6.62 4.45 8.26
C SER A 168 -6.20 2.98 8.30
N ASP A 169 -6.75 2.17 9.22
CA ASP A 169 -6.41 0.75 9.32
C ASP A 169 -6.88 0.00 8.05
N ALA A 170 -8.01 0.38 7.47
CA ALA A 170 -8.51 -0.20 6.21
C ALA A 170 -7.66 0.21 5.00
N ALA A 171 -7.15 1.44 4.98
CA ALA A 171 -6.22 1.89 3.94
C ALA A 171 -4.90 1.12 3.97
N VAL A 172 -4.35 0.86 5.17
CA VAL A 172 -3.09 0.13 5.33
C VAL A 172 -3.26 -1.39 5.17
N ASN A 173 -4.36 -1.98 5.62
CA ASN A 173 -4.62 -3.41 5.42
C ASN A 173 -4.80 -3.76 3.92
N MET A 174 -5.15 -2.78 3.09
CA MET A 174 -5.19 -2.94 1.63
C MET A 174 -3.79 -3.20 1.04
N GLU A 175 -2.72 -2.68 1.65
CA GLU A 175 -1.33 -2.85 1.17
C GLU A 175 -0.64 -4.13 1.67
N LEU A 176 -1.23 -4.88 2.61
CA LEU A 176 -0.56 -6.02 3.27
C LEU A 176 -1.34 -7.34 3.21
N GLY A 177 -2.65 -7.28 2.96
CA GLY A 177 -3.54 -8.45 2.92
C GLY A 177 -4.09 -8.80 1.54
N GLU A 178 -3.56 -8.22 0.46
CA GLU A 178 -4.07 -8.45 -0.89
C GLU A 178 -3.11 -9.28 -1.78
N ALA A 179 -1.90 -9.64 -1.31
CA ALA A 179 -0.96 -10.48 -2.06
C ALA A 179 -1.13 -11.98 -1.73
N CYS A 180 -1.65 -12.73 -2.68
CA CYS A 180 -1.90 -14.17 -2.54
C CYS A 180 -1.60 -14.92 -3.83
N PHE A 181 -1.37 -16.23 -3.68
CA PHE A 181 -1.37 -17.20 -4.77
C PHE A 181 -2.70 -17.94 -4.83
N ALA A 182 -3.03 -18.47 -6.01
CA ALA A 182 -4.20 -19.32 -6.18
C ALA A 182 -3.98 -20.68 -5.49
N ALA A 183 -5.08 -21.32 -5.07
CA ALA A 183 -5.02 -22.61 -4.38
C ALA A 183 -4.30 -23.71 -5.18
N ASP A 184 -4.38 -23.67 -6.50
CA ASP A 184 -3.81 -24.62 -7.45
C ASP A 184 -2.43 -24.21 -8.01
N SER A 185 -1.89 -23.07 -7.59
CA SER A 185 -0.53 -22.66 -7.93
C SER A 185 0.49 -23.66 -7.40
N LYS A 186 1.56 -23.89 -8.16
CA LYS A 186 2.51 -24.98 -7.93
C LYS A 186 3.80 -24.50 -7.30
N VAL A 187 4.29 -25.27 -6.33
CA VAL A 187 5.58 -25.09 -5.66
C VAL A 187 6.38 -26.39 -5.68
N THR A 188 7.70 -26.29 -5.65
CA THR A 188 8.60 -27.45 -5.57
C THR A 188 9.13 -27.59 -4.15
N LEU A 189 8.89 -28.74 -3.52
CA LEU A 189 9.41 -29.10 -2.20
C LEU A 189 10.87 -29.57 -2.27
N GLN A 190 11.57 -29.56 -1.13
CA GLN A 190 12.97 -30.00 -1.01
C GLN A 190 13.21 -31.45 -1.45
N ASN A 191 12.20 -32.31 -1.29
CA ASN A 191 12.24 -33.70 -1.76
C ASN A 191 12.02 -33.84 -3.28
N GLY A 192 11.85 -32.73 -4.01
CA GLY A 192 11.61 -32.67 -5.45
C GLY A 192 10.15 -32.83 -5.86
N LYS A 193 9.23 -33.12 -4.93
CA LYS A 193 7.79 -33.20 -5.22
C LYS A 193 7.27 -31.81 -5.59
N VAL A 194 6.49 -31.74 -6.67
CA VAL A 194 5.68 -30.56 -7.00
C VAL A 194 4.31 -30.74 -6.36
N THR A 195 3.85 -29.73 -5.63
CA THR A 195 2.58 -29.77 -4.86
C THR A 195 1.85 -28.45 -5.05
N ASN A 196 0.54 -28.45 -4.78
CA ASN A 196 -0.25 -27.21 -4.82
C ASN A 196 0.03 -26.38 -3.57
N ILE A 197 -0.06 -25.05 -3.67
CA ILE A 197 0.12 -24.16 -2.51
C ILE A 197 -0.90 -24.45 -1.41
N SER A 198 -2.13 -24.84 -1.77
CA SER A 198 -3.16 -25.26 -0.81
C SER A 198 -2.82 -26.52 0.01
N GLU A 199 -1.82 -27.29 -0.42
CA GLU A 199 -1.35 -28.51 0.24
C GLU A 199 -0.08 -28.27 1.08
N LEU A 200 0.48 -27.06 1.05
CA LEU A 200 1.65 -26.71 1.86
C LEU A 200 1.28 -26.74 3.34
N VAL A 201 2.19 -27.30 4.14
CA VAL A 201 2.12 -27.25 5.60
C VAL A 201 3.28 -26.42 6.16
N ILE A 202 3.03 -25.75 7.28
CA ILE A 202 4.09 -25.03 8.00
C ILE A 202 5.18 -26.04 8.39
N GLY A 203 6.43 -25.69 8.09
CA GLY A 203 7.60 -26.56 8.22
C GLY A 203 8.10 -27.14 6.88
N ASP A 204 7.29 -27.09 5.82
CA ASP A 204 7.74 -27.51 4.49
C ASP A 204 8.86 -26.62 3.96
N TYR A 205 9.84 -27.21 3.30
CA TYR A 205 10.91 -26.48 2.62
C TYR A 205 10.60 -26.37 1.13
N VAL A 206 10.35 -25.15 0.66
CA VAL A 206 10.01 -24.84 -0.73
C VAL A 206 11.17 -24.20 -1.48
N CYS A 207 11.22 -24.38 -2.79
CA CYS A 207 12.24 -23.78 -3.65
C CYS A 207 12.09 -22.24 -3.66
N CYS A 208 13.19 -21.52 -3.46
CA CYS A 208 13.21 -20.06 -3.34
C CYS A 208 14.16 -19.38 -4.32
N GLY A 209 14.81 -20.16 -5.20
CA GLY A 209 15.79 -19.66 -6.17
C GLY A 209 16.87 -20.68 -6.45
N PHE A 210 18.01 -20.19 -6.93
CA PHE A 210 19.16 -21.00 -7.29
C PHE A 210 20.47 -20.34 -6.84
N GLU A 211 21.43 -21.15 -6.40
CA GLU A 211 22.78 -20.75 -6.07
C GLU A 211 23.75 -21.77 -6.65
N ASN A 212 24.73 -21.33 -7.44
CA ASN A 212 25.74 -22.19 -8.07
C ASN A 212 25.15 -23.42 -8.79
N GLY A 213 24.04 -23.22 -9.52
CA GLY A 213 23.36 -24.29 -10.28
C GLY A 213 22.51 -25.25 -9.43
N LYS A 214 22.35 -24.98 -8.13
CA LYS A 214 21.54 -25.80 -7.22
C LYS A 214 20.33 -25.03 -6.71
N LYS A 215 19.20 -25.72 -6.58
CA LYS A 215 17.99 -25.16 -5.95
C LYS A 215 18.28 -24.81 -4.49
N ILE A 216 17.92 -23.60 -4.08
CA ILE A 216 17.91 -23.21 -2.67
C ILE A 216 16.50 -23.40 -2.12
N PHE A 217 16.41 -23.95 -0.91
CA PHE A 217 15.14 -24.23 -0.27
C PHE A 217 15.02 -23.44 1.04
N SER A 218 13.81 -22.99 1.35
CA SER A 218 13.52 -22.26 2.58
C SER A 218 12.23 -22.77 3.22
N GLU A 219 12.25 -22.86 4.54
CA GLU A 219 11.11 -23.27 5.35
C GLU A 219 9.97 -22.26 5.21
N VAL A 220 8.77 -22.75 4.93
CA VAL A 220 7.49 -22.04 5.11
C VAL A 220 7.18 -22.03 6.60
N PHE A 221 7.33 -20.88 7.25
CA PHE A 221 7.23 -20.79 8.71
C PHE A 221 5.88 -20.23 9.18
N LEU A 222 5.09 -19.65 8.28
CA LEU A 222 3.82 -19.00 8.58
C LEU A 222 3.00 -18.79 7.29
N PHE A 223 1.67 -18.71 7.40
CA PHE A 223 0.82 -18.06 6.40
C PHE A 223 0.33 -16.71 6.95
N ILE A 224 0.37 -15.64 6.13
CA ILE A 224 -0.20 -14.34 6.51
C ILE A 224 -1.71 -14.48 6.67
N HIS A 225 -2.34 -15.12 5.69
CA HIS A 225 -3.75 -15.51 5.66
C HIS A 225 -3.95 -16.56 4.57
N ALA A 226 -5.02 -17.33 4.70
CA ALA A 226 -5.43 -18.34 3.75
C ALA A 226 -6.93 -18.60 3.89
N ASP A 227 -7.61 -18.81 2.77
CA ASP A 227 -9.01 -19.23 2.76
C ASP A 227 -9.19 -20.23 1.63
N HIS A 228 -9.85 -21.36 1.91
CA HIS A 228 -10.13 -22.40 0.92
C HIS A 228 -11.34 -22.05 0.04
N ASP A 229 -12.25 -21.21 0.55
CA ASP A 229 -13.59 -21.08 0.00
C ASP A 229 -13.87 -19.75 -0.70
N THR A 230 -13.13 -18.70 -0.37
CA THR A 230 -13.36 -17.37 -0.97
C THR A 230 -12.99 -17.37 -2.46
N VAL A 231 -13.89 -16.79 -3.28
CA VAL A 231 -13.65 -16.56 -4.71
C VAL A 231 -12.97 -15.22 -4.92
N THR A 232 -11.69 -15.25 -5.31
CA THR A 232 -10.82 -14.10 -5.48
C THR A 232 -10.49 -13.89 -6.96
N GLU A 233 -10.35 -12.64 -7.40
CA GLU A 233 -9.83 -12.33 -8.74
C GLU A 233 -8.30 -12.45 -8.75
N PHE A 234 -7.78 -13.24 -9.68
CA PHE A 234 -6.36 -13.41 -9.94
C PHE A 234 -6.01 -12.84 -11.31
N GLN A 235 -4.81 -12.31 -11.41
CA GLN A 235 -4.16 -11.99 -12.66
C GLN A 235 -3.33 -13.18 -13.13
N LEU A 236 -3.54 -13.57 -14.38
CA LEU A 236 -2.78 -14.60 -15.06
C LEU A 236 -1.76 -13.91 -15.94
N ILE A 237 -0.49 -14.23 -15.73
CA ILE A 237 0.63 -13.70 -16.53
C ILE A 237 1.23 -14.86 -17.30
N ASP A 238 0.89 -14.94 -18.58
CA ASP A 238 1.42 -15.95 -19.50
C ASP A 238 2.81 -15.52 -19.97
N PHE A 239 3.72 -16.48 -20.08
CA PHE A 239 5.07 -16.29 -20.61
C PHE A 239 5.51 -17.49 -21.44
N MET A 240 6.45 -17.27 -22.35
CA MET A 240 7.04 -18.32 -23.18
C MET A 240 8.43 -18.66 -22.67
N LYS A 241 8.68 -19.95 -22.44
CA LYS A 241 10.01 -20.46 -22.08
C LYS A 241 10.87 -20.61 -23.33
N GLN A 242 12.18 -20.76 -23.11
CA GLN A 242 13.16 -20.92 -24.21
C GLN A 242 12.95 -22.20 -25.03
N ASP A 243 12.38 -23.24 -24.43
CA ASP A 243 12.04 -24.50 -25.10
C ASP A 243 10.72 -24.43 -25.91
N GLY A 244 10.07 -23.26 -25.96
CA GLY A 244 8.80 -23.04 -26.64
C GLY A 244 7.57 -23.48 -25.84
N SER A 245 7.74 -24.03 -24.64
CA SER A 245 6.61 -24.31 -23.75
C SER A 245 6.06 -23.02 -23.14
N GLN A 246 4.76 -23.02 -22.85
CA GLN A 246 4.08 -21.91 -22.19
C GLN A 246 4.02 -22.14 -20.68
N GLY A 247 4.25 -21.08 -19.92
CA GLY A 247 3.98 -21.03 -18.48
C GLY A 247 2.99 -19.91 -18.14
N THR A 248 2.36 -20.01 -16.99
CA THR A 248 1.39 -19.02 -16.50
C THR A 248 1.55 -18.85 -15.00
N LEU A 249 1.82 -17.63 -14.55
CA LEU A 249 1.75 -17.27 -13.13
C LEU A 249 0.34 -16.86 -12.77
N CYS A 250 -0.22 -17.42 -11.70
CA CYS A 250 -1.52 -17.02 -11.18
C CYS A 250 -1.40 -16.38 -9.79
N VAL A 251 -1.55 -15.06 -9.73
CA VAL A 251 -1.37 -14.27 -8.49
C VAL A 251 -2.40 -13.15 -8.41
N THR A 252 -2.67 -12.64 -7.22
CA THR A 252 -3.49 -11.43 -7.10
C THR A 252 -2.77 -10.21 -7.70
N PRO A 253 -3.49 -9.16 -8.14
CA PRO A 253 -2.89 -7.98 -8.76
C PRO A 253 -1.85 -7.26 -7.89
N GLU A 254 -2.01 -7.30 -6.56
CA GLU A 254 -1.11 -6.68 -5.58
C GLU A 254 0.09 -7.59 -5.20
N HIS A 255 0.25 -8.76 -5.84
CA HIS A 255 1.35 -9.66 -5.52
C HIS A 255 2.68 -9.17 -6.10
N HIS A 256 3.74 -9.24 -5.30
CA HIS A 256 5.07 -8.80 -5.70
C HIS A 256 5.83 -9.89 -6.47
N ILE A 257 6.30 -9.53 -7.64
CA ILE A 257 7.07 -10.40 -8.54
C ILE A 257 8.43 -9.77 -8.81
N PHE A 258 9.45 -10.61 -8.98
CA PHE A 258 10.77 -10.11 -9.37
C PHE A 258 10.78 -9.80 -10.87
N VAL A 259 11.17 -8.56 -11.19
CA VAL A 259 11.18 -8.04 -12.57
C VAL A 259 12.56 -7.50 -12.94
N ASN A 260 12.73 -7.17 -14.22
CA ASN A 260 14.01 -6.77 -14.80
C ASN A 260 14.76 -5.69 -13.98
N GLY A 261 16.09 -5.79 -13.92
CA GLY A 261 16.92 -4.88 -13.11
C GLY A 261 17.13 -5.32 -11.65
N GLY A 262 16.62 -6.50 -11.26
CA GLY A 262 16.81 -7.07 -9.93
C GLY A 262 15.87 -6.52 -8.85
N GLY A 263 14.92 -5.68 -9.24
CA GLY A 263 13.87 -5.15 -8.37
C GLY A 263 12.64 -6.06 -8.31
N THR A 264 11.68 -5.66 -7.49
CA THR A 264 10.33 -6.22 -7.47
C THR A 264 9.34 -5.19 -8.02
N ASP A 265 8.20 -5.64 -8.52
CA ASP A 265 7.07 -4.80 -8.90
C ASP A 265 5.75 -5.57 -8.65
N PHE A 266 4.62 -4.88 -8.67
CA PHE A 266 3.30 -5.49 -8.56
C PHE A 266 2.93 -6.27 -9.82
N ALA A 267 2.20 -7.37 -9.66
CA ALA A 267 1.66 -8.14 -10.78
C ALA A 267 0.79 -7.26 -11.70
N LYS A 268 -0.01 -6.34 -11.15
CA LYS A 268 -0.84 -5.38 -11.91
C LYS A 268 -0.04 -4.46 -12.84
N ASN A 269 1.25 -4.25 -12.55
CA ASN A 269 2.14 -3.37 -13.32
C ASN A 269 2.86 -4.10 -14.45
N VAL A 270 2.68 -5.42 -14.59
CA VAL A 270 3.26 -6.17 -15.72
C VAL A 270 2.70 -5.65 -17.03
N ILE A 271 3.60 -5.32 -17.97
CA ILE A 271 3.23 -4.91 -19.32
C ILE A 271 3.61 -6.05 -20.28
N PRO A 272 2.66 -6.61 -21.05
CA PRO A 272 2.95 -7.65 -22.03
C PRO A 272 4.01 -7.20 -23.02
N ASN A 273 4.91 -8.12 -23.38
CA ASN A 273 6.03 -7.93 -24.30
C ASN A 273 7.07 -6.89 -23.86
N LYS A 274 7.02 -6.42 -22.61
CA LYS A 274 7.98 -5.46 -22.05
C LYS A 274 8.57 -5.91 -20.72
N THR A 275 7.72 -6.34 -19.79
CA THR A 275 8.16 -6.76 -18.46
C THR A 275 8.79 -8.15 -18.55
N GLN A 276 10.01 -8.28 -18.02
CA GLN A 276 10.68 -9.58 -17.88
C GLN A 276 10.48 -10.12 -16.46
N LEU A 277 10.08 -11.37 -16.37
CA LEU A 277 9.95 -12.15 -15.14
C LEU A 277 11.16 -13.07 -14.98
N PHE A 278 11.54 -13.38 -13.75
CA PHE A 278 12.55 -14.42 -13.50
C PHE A 278 11.88 -15.77 -13.28
N ILE A 279 12.14 -16.72 -14.18
CA ILE A 279 11.63 -18.10 -14.08
C ILE A 279 12.74 -19.11 -13.85
N SER A 280 12.39 -20.22 -13.24
CA SER A 280 13.23 -21.42 -13.15
C SER A 280 13.31 -22.11 -14.51
N ASN A 281 14.52 -22.36 -15.01
CA ASN A 281 14.75 -23.32 -16.11
C ASN A 281 15.18 -24.72 -15.62
N GLY A 282 15.12 -24.96 -14.31
CA GLY A 282 15.57 -26.20 -13.67
C GLY A 282 16.96 -26.12 -13.02
N GLU A 283 17.82 -25.21 -13.48
CA GLU A 283 19.20 -25.05 -12.99
C GLU A 283 19.49 -23.64 -12.45
N LYS A 284 18.83 -22.62 -13.01
CA LYS A 284 19.00 -21.22 -12.66
C LYS A 284 17.72 -20.43 -12.92
N LEU A 285 17.73 -19.19 -12.44
CA LEU A 285 16.74 -18.19 -12.83
C LEU A 285 17.14 -17.58 -14.18
N VAL A 286 16.18 -17.50 -15.10
CA VAL A 286 16.35 -16.86 -16.40
C VAL A 286 15.24 -15.82 -16.61
N PRO A 287 15.56 -14.66 -17.22
CA PRO A 287 14.55 -13.69 -17.56
C PRO A 287 13.74 -14.17 -18.77
N VAL A 288 12.41 -14.05 -18.69
CA VAL A 288 11.48 -14.28 -19.79
C VAL A 288 10.51 -13.12 -19.91
N THR A 289 10.19 -12.72 -21.13
CA THR A 289 9.22 -11.63 -21.36
C THR A 289 7.80 -12.17 -21.19
N SER A 290 6.97 -11.43 -20.46
CA SER A 290 5.53 -11.72 -20.39
C SER A 290 4.89 -11.60 -21.79
N ALA A 291 3.93 -12.46 -22.10
CA ALA A 291 3.31 -12.54 -23.42
C ALA A 291 1.87 -12.04 -23.40
N ARG A 292 1.07 -12.52 -22.44
CA ARG A 292 -0.35 -12.15 -22.31
C ARG A 292 -0.71 -11.99 -20.84
N ILE A 293 -1.62 -11.06 -20.58
CA ILE A 293 -2.21 -10.86 -19.26
C ILE A 293 -3.71 -11.04 -19.38
N SER A 294 -4.28 -11.84 -18.48
CA SER A 294 -5.72 -12.02 -18.34
C SER A 294 -6.10 -12.02 -16.86
N LYS A 295 -7.40 -12.02 -16.58
CA LYS A 295 -7.94 -12.09 -15.23
C LYS A 295 -8.91 -13.26 -15.13
N GLU A 296 -8.88 -13.95 -14.00
CA GLU A 296 -9.76 -15.08 -13.72
C GLU A 296 -10.17 -15.07 -12.26
N ARG A 297 -11.42 -15.45 -11.95
CA ARG A 297 -11.85 -15.63 -10.56
C ARG A 297 -11.67 -17.10 -10.17
N ARG A 298 -10.87 -17.35 -9.14
CA ARG A 298 -10.60 -18.70 -8.63
C ARG A 298 -10.98 -18.82 -7.16
N LYS A 299 -11.32 -20.05 -6.76
CA LYS A 299 -11.66 -20.39 -5.39
C LYS A 299 -10.37 -20.69 -4.61
N GLY A 300 -10.25 -20.05 -3.47
CA GLY A 300 -9.17 -20.24 -2.52
C GLY A 300 -7.91 -19.41 -2.80
N TYR A 301 -7.29 -18.92 -1.74
CA TYR A 301 -6.09 -18.10 -1.79
C TYR A 301 -5.18 -18.38 -0.60
N TYR A 302 -3.87 -18.21 -0.79
CA TYR A 302 -2.86 -18.49 0.22
C TYR A 302 -1.70 -17.52 0.13
N SER A 303 -1.20 -17.07 1.27
CA SER A 303 -0.06 -16.17 1.38
C SER A 303 1.01 -16.76 2.30
N PRO A 304 1.84 -17.71 1.81
CA PRO A 304 2.90 -18.34 2.60
C PRO A 304 4.10 -17.40 2.78
N LEU A 305 4.71 -17.45 3.97
CA LEU A 305 5.97 -16.79 4.27
C LEU A 305 7.09 -17.81 4.42
N THR A 306 8.14 -17.62 3.62
CA THR A 306 9.39 -18.38 3.75
C THR A 306 10.41 -17.63 4.59
N ARG A 307 11.38 -18.33 5.18
CA ARG A 307 12.46 -17.69 5.96
C ARG A 307 13.30 -16.73 5.10
N SER A 308 13.49 -17.03 3.83
CA SER A 308 14.21 -16.18 2.86
C SER A 308 13.39 -14.96 2.42
N GLY A 309 12.06 -15.03 2.53
CA GLY A 309 11.13 -14.03 1.98
C GLY A 309 10.86 -14.19 0.48
N ASN A 310 11.45 -15.20 -0.17
CA ASN A 310 11.28 -15.48 -1.59
C ASN A 310 10.60 -16.84 -1.76
N ILE A 311 9.90 -17.05 -2.87
CA ILE A 311 9.31 -18.34 -3.22
C ILE A 311 9.22 -18.49 -4.74
N LEU A 312 9.47 -19.69 -5.26
CA LEU A 312 9.19 -20.03 -6.67
C LEU A 312 7.80 -20.64 -6.77
N VAL A 313 6.89 -19.92 -7.43
CA VAL A 313 5.50 -20.33 -7.66
C VAL A 313 5.21 -20.32 -9.14
N ASP A 314 4.61 -21.39 -9.66
CA ASP A 314 4.37 -21.57 -11.10
C ASP A 314 5.64 -21.33 -11.93
N GLU A 315 6.78 -21.77 -11.37
CA GLU A 315 8.14 -21.60 -11.89
C GLU A 315 8.67 -20.16 -11.90
N VAL A 316 7.92 -19.17 -11.40
CA VAL A 316 8.30 -17.75 -11.36
C VAL A 316 8.75 -17.34 -9.96
N LEU A 317 9.82 -16.54 -9.87
CA LEU A 317 10.30 -16.02 -8.59
C LEU A 317 9.39 -14.88 -8.11
N CYS A 318 8.81 -15.09 -6.94
CA CYS A 318 7.93 -14.13 -6.27
C CYS A 318 8.48 -13.75 -4.90
N SER A 319 8.08 -12.57 -4.43
CA SER A 319 8.27 -12.20 -3.04
C SER A 319 7.14 -12.78 -2.19
N CYS A 320 7.44 -13.18 -0.96
CA CYS A 320 6.42 -13.53 0.01
C CYS A 320 5.78 -12.29 0.68
N TYR A 321 6.27 -11.08 0.38
CA TYR A 321 5.79 -9.83 0.98
C TYR A 321 4.89 -9.06 0.03
N ALA A 322 3.87 -8.43 0.61
CA ALA A 322 2.78 -7.77 -0.11
C ALA A 322 2.91 -6.25 -0.27
N SER A 323 3.94 -5.63 0.32
CA SER A 323 3.95 -4.17 0.54
C SER A 323 5.11 -3.48 -0.16
N ALA A 324 4.77 -2.39 -0.87
CA ALA A 324 5.61 -1.42 -1.58
C ALA A 324 6.97 -1.94 -2.11
N PRO A 325 7.09 -2.24 -3.41
CA PRO A 325 8.38 -2.50 -4.03
C PRO A 325 9.31 -1.27 -3.87
N PRO A 326 10.65 -1.42 -3.87
CA PRO A 326 11.47 -2.63 -4.02
C PRO A 326 12.14 -3.10 -2.70
N TYR A 327 11.44 -3.04 -1.55
CA TYR A 327 12.10 -3.16 -0.24
C TYR A 327 12.21 -4.58 0.35
N GLN A 328 12.55 -5.60 -0.46
CA GLN A 328 12.65 -7.00 -0.03
C GLN A 328 13.51 -7.20 1.24
N ALA A 329 14.67 -6.53 1.30
CA ALA A 329 15.59 -6.60 2.45
C ALA A 329 15.00 -5.97 3.71
N LEU A 330 14.26 -4.87 3.58
CA LEU A 330 13.58 -4.21 4.69
C LEU A 330 12.48 -5.12 5.27
N PHE A 331 11.66 -5.75 4.45
CA PHE A 331 10.65 -6.69 4.94
C PHE A 331 11.27 -7.91 5.63
N ASN A 332 12.40 -8.40 5.11
CA ASN A 332 13.16 -9.42 5.81
C ASN A 332 13.59 -9.00 7.23
N PHE A 333 13.97 -7.74 7.42
CA PHE A 333 14.28 -7.16 8.72
C PHE A 333 13.03 -6.98 9.60
N VAL A 334 11.97 -6.41 9.04
CA VAL A 334 10.69 -6.17 9.74
C VAL A 334 10.09 -7.47 10.26
N PHE A 335 10.20 -8.57 9.50
CA PHE A 335 9.72 -9.89 9.92
C PHE A 335 10.73 -10.68 10.76
N ALA A 336 11.93 -10.16 11.05
CA ALA A 336 12.96 -10.87 11.81
C ALA A 336 12.50 -11.29 13.23
N PRO A 337 11.78 -10.46 14.02
CA PRO A 337 11.29 -10.87 15.33
C PRO A 337 10.33 -12.06 15.24
N LEU A 338 9.39 -12.03 14.28
CA LEU A 338 8.46 -13.13 14.05
C LEU A 338 9.17 -14.39 13.56
N LYS A 339 10.21 -14.26 12.73
CA LYS A 339 11.06 -15.39 12.32
C LYS A 339 11.76 -16.00 13.54
N ILE A 340 12.39 -15.21 14.40
CA ILE A 340 13.06 -15.73 15.60
C ILE A 340 12.05 -16.43 16.52
N TYR A 341 10.90 -15.81 16.76
CA TYR A 341 9.85 -16.39 17.59
C TYR A 341 9.36 -17.75 17.06
N THR A 342 9.07 -17.83 15.76
CA THR A 342 8.57 -19.06 15.11
C THR A 342 9.60 -20.17 14.97
N LYS A 343 10.90 -19.90 15.22
CA LYS A 343 11.91 -20.97 15.38
C LYS A 343 11.77 -21.70 16.72
N ILE A 344 11.31 -20.99 17.75
CA ILE A 344 11.15 -21.53 19.10
C ILE A 344 9.73 -22.09 19.28
N PHE A 345 8.74 -21.41 18.72
CA PHE A 345 7.32 -21.75 18.80
C PHE A 345 6.73 -21.85 17.39
N PRO A 346 6.72 -23.05 16.77
CA PRO A 346 6.16 -23.25 15.44
C PRO A 346 4.73 -22.72 15.35
N SER A 347 4.43 -22.01 14.25
CA SER A 347 3.09 -21.49 14.01
C SER A 347 2.19 -22.59 13.47
N ASN A 348 0.90 -22.55 13.85
CA ASN A 348 -0.17 -23.33 13.20
C ASN A 348 -1.19 -22.40 12.54
N TYR A 349 -0.82 -21.14 12.28
CA TYR A 349 -1.74 -20.13 11.77
C TYR A 349 -2.04 -20.37 10.30
N LEU A 350 -3.28 -20.74 10.03
CA LEU A 350 -3.87 -20.90 8.71
C LEU A 350 -5.33 -20.45 8.82
N ASP A 351 -5.54 -19.14 8.68
CA ASP A 351 -6.84 -18.50 8.90
C ASP A 351 -7.12 -17.48 7.80
N LYS A 352 -8.40 -17.22 7.55
CA LYS A 352 -8.87 -16.17 6.64
C LYS A 352 -8.44 -14.78 7.12
N GLU A 353 -8.39 -14.59 8.44
CA GLU A 353 -7.91 -13.35 9.01
C GLU A 353 -6.40 -13.16 8.80
N ILE A 354 -5.97 -11.90 8.61
CA ILE A 354 -4.55 -11.55 8.57
C ILE A 354 -3.90 -11.83 9.93
N HIS A 355 -2.72 -12.47 9.91
CA HIS A 355 -1.96 -12.82 11.10
C HIS A 355 -1.76 -11.61 12.04
N PRO A 356 -1.98 -11.76 13.36
CA PRO A 356 -1.95 -10.63 14.30
C PRO A 356 -0.65 -9.82 14.29
N TYR A 357 0.50 -10.46 14.06
CA TYR A 357 1.78 -9.75 13.93
C TYR A 357 1.82 -8.88 12.67
N VAL A 358 1.22 -9.32 11.56
CA VAL A 358 1.15 -8.54 10.33
C VAL A 358 0.16 -7.38 10.51
N LYS A 359 -0.98 -7.62 11.17
CA LYS A 359 -1.89 -6.55 11.64
C LYS A 359 -1.21 -5.57 12.61
N PHE A 360 -0.27 -6.05 13.43
CA PHE A 360 0.50 -5.21 14.32
C PHE A 360 1.52 -4.38 13.55
N LEU A 361 2.21 -4.94 12.56
CA LEU A 361 3.15 -4.20 11.72
C LEU A 361 2.47 -3.15 10.85
N SER A 362 1.27 -3.45 10.33
CA SER A 362 0.44 -2.45 9.65
C SER A 362 0.05 -1.31 10.59
N ARG A 363 -0.19 -1.61 11.87
CA ARG A 363 -0.33 -0.59 12.94
C ARG A 363 1.00 0.03 13.38
N GLY A 364 2.11 -0.67 13.23
CA GLY A 364 3.43 -0.37 13.78
C GLY A 364 4.22 0.68 13.00
N ARG A 365 3.87 0.94 11.73
CA ARG A 365 4.26 2.19 11.03
C ARG A 365 3.94 3.41 11.89
N ARG A 366 2.79 3.37 12.60
CA ARG A 366 2.41 4.39 13.59
C ARG A 366 3.12 4.25 14.94
N ILE A 367 3.66 3.09 15.32
CA ILE A 367 4.37 2.93 16.61
C ILE A 367 5.77 3.53 16.53
N VAL A 368 6.46 3.47 15.39
CA VAL A 368 7.75 4.18 15.21
C VAL A 368 7.52 5.70 15.21
N GLU A 369 6.50 6.20 14.53
CA GLU A 369 6.08 7.61 14.60
C GLU A 369 5.59 8.01 16.01
N PHE A 370 4.88 7.12 16.72
CA PHE A 370 4.42 7.33 18.10
C PHE A 370 5.54 7.18 19.14
N LEU A 371 6.58 6.39 18.87
CA LEU A 371 7.77 6.25 19.72
C LEU A 371 8.75 7.41 19.48
N ASP A 372 8.82 7.97 18.27
CA ASP A 372 9.49 9.24 18.00
C ASP A 372 8.77 10.41 18.72
N ASP A 373 7.42 10.40 18.76
CA ASP A 373 6.61 11.32 19.59
C ASP A 373 6.82 11.12 21.11
N LEU A 374 7.14 9.90 21.56
CA LEU A 374 7.42 9.59 22.97
C LEU A 374 8.89 9.82 23.37
N ASN A 375 9.81 9.97 22.41
CA ASN A 375 11.23 10.23 22.68
C ASN A 375 11.55 11.73 22.86
N ILE A 376 10.57 12.61 22.75
CA ILE A 376 10.62 13.99 23.27
C ILE A 376 9.93 14.04 24.64
N SER A 377 10.43 13.24 25.60
CA SER A 377 10.19 13.49 27.03
C SER A 377 11.19 12.70 27.89
N ARG A 378 12.48 12.98 27.72
CA ARG A 378 13.51 12.74 28.74
C ARG A 378 14.62 13.79 28.66
N SER A 379 14.32 15.00 29.12
CA SER A 379 15.24 15.83 29.90
C SER A 379 14.60 17.19 30.22
N ILE A 380 14.39 17.42 31.54
CA ILE A 380 14.24 18.70 32.25
C ILE A 380 12.93 19.46 32.02
#